data_AF-A0A8C9Y1T1-F1
#
_entry.id   AF-A0A8C9Y1T1-F1
#
_cell.length_a   1.000
_cell.length_b   1.000
_cell.length_c   1.000
_cell.angle_alpha   90.00
_cell.angle_beta   90.00
_cell.angle_gamma   90.00
#
_symmetry.space_group_name_H-M   'P 1'
#
loop_
_entity.id
_entity.type
_entity.pdbx_description
1 polymer ?
#
loop_
_entity_poly.entity_id
_entity_poly.type
_entity_poly.pdbx_seq_one_letter_code
_entity_poly.pdbx_strand_id
1 'polypeptide(L)'
;SKDYLDFKYLSLSLSLSLSLSLSLSLLLPLLFLQHDTTEPGSIHSLHLSGSGVSVSRSPPPSGIFLSLCPPDSLCPSHLLLFFHSTNRYSKDSISDATEREKKLIGARKGIQKVKGHSKLEALFKHPLYNLPRPELQDDDWLLRVKTNEHKSDRGSEEEEMKEEGYDKVTWTSDVETHPPWLRFHLGISRWELYNRKDPNLAQLTHYLATQRVLGAVQKTGGTQLKLLISFPNYGKALLKPMKQSRDAETDANLFYFSDFERHNAEIAAFHLDRLLGFNRIPPVVGRLINVTSEIREITTDHRLSRTFFTSPVGNVCFYGQCEYYCSTEHPVCGQPHALEVSLATMLPDLAIAPRRSWRSPWRRSYSRSKLAQWEKDPAYCDTVKQTPPYNHGNRLLDVIDMAVLDFLMSNMDRHHYETFEKFGNETFLLHLDNGRAFGRHSRDEPSILTPLKQCCRIYRSTLLRLRLLSLPDFRLSDVMRESLVQDLLAGVAPLLSEPHISALDRRLETVLQVVQDCQEHHTDVIYDDLEGYDQDYDQQPI
;
A
#
# COMPACT_ATOMS: atom_id res chain seq x y z
N SER A 1 -14.86 58.80 0.97
CA SER A 1 -14.07 59.35 2.11
C SER A 1 -14.63 58.95 3.49
N LYS A 2 -15.57 58.01 3.60
CA LYS A 2 -15.96 57.41 4.89
C LYS A 2 -15.44 55.97 5.06
N ASP A 3 -15.22 55.25 3.97
CA ASP A 3 -14.80 53.84 4.02
C ASP A 3 -13.33 53.61 4.40
N TYR A 4 -12.50 54.67 4.38
CA TYR A 4 -11.08 54.58 4.76
C TYR A 4 -10.85 54.76 6.27
N LEU A 5 -11.84 55.29 7.02
CA LEU A 5 -11.75 55.43 8.47
C LEU A 5 -12.10 54.12 9.18
N ASP A 6 -13.07 53.36 8.68
CA ASP A 6 -13.53 52.12 9.31
C ASP A 6 -12.47 51.00 9.26
N PHE A 7 -11.66 50.95 8.21
CA PHE A 7 -10.57 49.97 8.10
C PHE A 7 -9.43 50.23 9.11
N LYS A 8 -9.17 51.49 9.47
CA LYS A 8 -8.15 51.83 10.48
C LYS A 8 -8.61 51.51 11.90
N TYR A 9 -9.89 51.67 12.20
CA TYR A 9 -10.45 51.32 13.51
C TYR A 9 -10.50 49.80 13.74
N LEU A 10 -10.80 49.01 12.69
CA LEU A 10 -10.78 47.55 12.78
C LEU A 10 -9.36 47.00 12.99
N SER A 11 -8.37 47.59 12.34
CA SER A 11 -6.95 47.21 12.49
C SER A 11 -6.40 47.54 13.88
N LEU A 12 -6.74 48.71 14.46
CA LEU A 12 -6.33 49.05 15.82
C LEU A 12 -6.97 48.12 16.87
N SER A 13 -8.24 47.76 16.70
CA SER A 13 -8.97 46.84 17.58
C SER A 13 -8.36 45.43 17.62
N LEU A 14 -7.95 44.90 16.46
CA LEU A 14 -7.27 43.60 16.38
C LEU A 14 -5.86 43.63 16.98
N SER A 15 -5.14 44.75 16.83
CA SER A 15 -3.79 44.88 17.41
C SER A 15 -3.81 44.99 18.95
N LEU A 16 -4.79 45.70 19.53
CA LEU A 16 -4.95 45.79 20.98
C LEU A 16 -5.36 44.45 21.61
N SER A 17 -6.24 43.69 20.96
CA SER A 17 -6.71 42.39 21.45
C SER A 17 -5.63 41.30 21.41
N LEU A 18 -4.76 41.29 20.38
CA LEU A 18 -3.58 40.42 20.39
C LEU A 18 -2.58 40.80 21.49
N SER A 19 -2.35 42.11 21.74
CA SER A 19 -1.42 42.56 22.78
C SER A 19 -1.88 42.23 24.21
N LEU A 20 -3.19 42.30 24.49
CA LEU A 20 -3.75 41.90 25.79
C LEU A 20 -3.64 40.38 26.02
N SER A 21 -3.85 39.57 24.98
CA SER A 21 -3.76 38.10 25.09
C SER A 21 -2.33 37.61 25.38
N LEU A 22 -1.31 38.24 24.78
CA LEU A 22 0.10 37.90 25.04
C LEU A 22 0.54 38.28 26.46
N SER A 23 0.02 39.38 27.02
CA SER A 23 0.33 39.81 28.38
C SER A 23 -0.27 38.92 29.47
N LEU A 24 -1.40 38.25 29.21
CA LEU A 24 -2.07 37.38 30.17
C LEU A 24 -1.43 35.98 30.27
N SER A 25 -0.78 35.51 29.20
CA SER A 25 -0.06 34.22 29.18
C SER A 25 1.31 34.22 29.87
N LEU A 26 1.85 35.41 30.19
CA LEU A 26 3.16 35.56 30.85
C LEU A 26 3.08 35.69 32.38
N LEU A 27 1.87 35.75 32.95
CA LEU A 27 1.65 35.99 34.39
C LEU A 27 1.21 34.76 35.21
N LEU A 28 1.10 33.57 34.59
CA LEU A 28 0.56 32.38 35.26
C LEU A 28 1.53 31.42 36.01
N PRO A 29 2.88 31.55 36.01
CA PRO A 29 3.72 30.66 36.83
C PRO A 29 4.29 31.33 38.10
N LEU A 30 3.61 32.30 38.72
CA LEU A 30 4.11 33.00 39.92
C LEU A 30 3.19 32.98 41.15
N LEU A 31 2.11 32.21 41.14
CA LEU A 31 1.27 32.01 42.31
C LEU A 31 1.19 30.52 42.58
N PHE A 32 1.91 30.08 43.63
CA PHE A 32 1.80 28.85 44.44
C PHE A 32 3.19 28.29 44.81
N LEU A 33 4.02 29.13 45.44
CA LEU A 33 5.00 28.67 46.42
C LEU A 33 5.02 29.62 47.64
N GLN A 34 4.81 29.00 48.80
CA GLN A 34 5.30 29.33 50.16
C GLN A 34 4.61 30.42 51.00
N HIS A 35 3.93 29.96 52.07
CA HIS A 35 4.30 30.08 53.51
C HIS A 35 3.09 29.57 54.35
N ASP A 36 3.18 28.97 55.54
CA ASP A 36 4.30 28.77 56.45
C ASP A 36 4.02 27.67 57.50
N THR A 37 5.12 27.28 58.14
CA THR A 37 5.41 26.43 59.30
C THR A 37 4.46 26.39 60.50
N THR A 38 4.40 25.22 61.17
CA THR A 38 4.40 25.11 62.65
C THR A 38 4.83 23.70 63.09
N GLU A 39 5.93 23.62 63.85
CA GLU A 39 6.29 22.54 64.79
C GLU A 39 5.75 22.92 66.21
N PRO A 40 5.82 22.11 67.30
CA PRO A 40 6.74 20.97 67.58
C PRO A 40 6.10 19.75 68.32
N GLY A 41 6.88 18.71 68.63
CA GLY A 41 6.59 17.83 69.78
C GLY A 41 7.02 16.36 69.66
N SER A 42 7.89 15.92 70.56
CA SER A 42 8.57 14.62 70.60
C SER A 42 7.97 13.65 71.65
N ILE A 43 8.25 12.34 71.47
CA ILE A 43 8.30 11.24 72.48
C ILE A 43 6.96 10.68 73.05
N HIS A 44 6.64 9.39 72.77
CA HIS A 44 6.78 8.21 73.68
C HIS A 44 6.01 6.98 73.15
N SER A 45 6.60 5.81 73.37
CA SER A 45 6.14 4.43 73.14
C SER A 45 4.76 4.08 73.70
N LEU A 46 4.09 3.05 73.13
CA LEU A 46 3.65 1.85 73.85
C LEU A 46 2.99 0.79 72.94
N HIS A 47 3.46 -0.45 73.16
CA HIS A 47 2.88 -1.77 72.91
C HIS A 47 1.38 -1.90 72.58
N LEU A 48 1.06 -2.83 71.65
CA LEU A 48 0.27 -4.04 71.93
C LEU A 48 0.29 -5.04 70.75
N SER A 49 0.72 -6.27 71.08
CA SER A 49 0.30 -7.62 70.58
C SER A 49 -0.21 -7.78 69.13
N GLY A 50 0.23 -8.75 68.31
CA GLY A 50 0.80 -10.07 68.62
C GLY A 50 -0.04 -11.18 67.98
N SER A 51 0.48 -11.76 66.89
CA SER A 51 0.30 -13.12 66.32
C SER A 51 0.64 -13.02 64.81
N GLY A 52 1.79 -13.50 64.32
CA GLY A 52 2.33 -14.85 64.41
C GLY A 52 1.56 -15.71 63.39
N VAL A 53 2.10 -16.06 62.22
CA VAL A 53 3.05 -17.16 62.04
C VAL A 53 4.06 -16.88 60.90
N SER A 54 5.33 -17.11 61.24
CA SER A 54 6.53 -17.19 60.40
C SER A 54 6.58 -18.51 59.61
N VAL A 55 7.32 -18.61 58.50
CA VAL A 55 8.67 -19.23 58.37
C VAL A 55 8.78 -19.59 56.86
N SER A 56 9.88 -19.59 56.12
CA SER A 56 11.21 -18.97 56.12
C SER A 56 11.84 -19.38 54.78
N ARG A 57 12.65 -18.51 54.15
CA ARG A 57 13.53 -18.88 53.02
C ARG A 57 14.74 -19.68 53.50
N SER A 58 15.22 -20.63 52.69
CA SER A 58 16.64 -20.79 52.25
C SER A 58 16.79 -22.15 51.48
N PRO A 59 17.97 -22.52 50.92
CA PRO A 59 18.35 -22.39 49.49
C PRO A 59 18.66 -23.77 48.84
N PRO A 60 19.27 -23.88 47.62
CA PRO A 60 19.07 -25.02 46.71
C PRO A 60 20.08 -26.17 46.92
N PRO A 61 19.83 -27.36 46.35
CA PRO A 61 20.88 -28.35 46.15
C PRO A 61 21.21 -28.60 44.66
N SER A 62 22.51 -28.68 44.41
CA SER A 62 23.16 -29.32 43.28
C SER A 62 23.11 -30.85 43.40
N GLY A 63 23.00 -31.58 42.28
CA GLY A 63 23.14 -33.03 42.27
C GLY A 63 22.98 -33.65 40.87
N ILE A 64 24.10 -34.04 40.29
CA ILE A 64 24.24 -34.85 39.07
C ILE A 64 23.87 -36.30 39.38
N PHE A 65 23.09 -36.97 38.52
CA PHE A 65 23.20 -38.42 38.32
C PHE A 65 22.79 -38.82 36.89
N LEU A 66 23.72 -39.51 36.23
CA LEU A 66 23.58 -40.24 34.97
C LEU A 66 22.75 -41.52 35.20
N SER A 67 21.95 -41.93 34.21
CA SER A 67 22.15 -43.20 33.47
C SER A 67 20.86 -43.78 32.82
N LEU A 68 20.97 -44.04 31.51
CA LEU A 68 20.39 -45.13 30.70
C LEU A 68 18.87 -45.17 30.40
N CYS A 69 18.53 -44.95 29.12
CA CYS A 69 17.60 -45.78 28.36
C CYS A 69 18.04 -45.92 26.88
N PRO A 70 17.79 -47.04 26.19
CA PRO A 70 18.34 -47.39 24.87
C PRO A 70 17.47 -46.88 23.68
N PRO A 71 17.95 -47.04 22.42
CA PRO A 71 17.51 -46.25 21.27
C PRO A 71 16.37 -46.91 20.48
N ASP A 72 15.53 -46.10 19.82
CA ASP A 72 15.09 -46.34 18.44
C ASP A 72 14.42 -45.10 17.81
N SER A 73 14.79 -44.85 16.55
CA SER A 73 14.16 -44.00 15.52
C SER A 73 14.29 -42.45 15.58
N LEU A 74 15.39 -41.99 14.96
CA LEU A 74 15.61 -40.84 14.06
C LEU A 74 14.56 -39.70 13.93
N CYS A 75 15.00 -38.48 14.26
CA CYS A 75 14.64 -37.21 13.61
C CYS A 75 15.92 -36.37 13.39
N PRO A 76 16.19 -35.81 12.20
CA PRO A 76 17.40 -35.03 11.94
C PRO A 76 17.22 -33.54 12.25
N SER A 77 18.15 -33.00 13.04
CA SER A 77 18.32 -31.58 13.34
C SER A 77 19.39 -30.92 12.45
N HIS A 78 19.21 -29.61 12.33
CA HIS A 78 19.93 -28.62 11.53
C HIS A 78 21.46 -28.67 11.59
N LEU A 79 22.10 -28.52 10.42
CA LEU A 79 23.52 -28.21 10.26
C LEU A 79 23.67 -26.75 9.77
N LEU A 80 24.13 -25.88 10.68
CA LEU A 80 24.72 -24.57 10.39
C LEU A 80 26.18 -24.78 9.97
N LEU A 81 26.52 -24.46 8.72
CA LEU A 81 27.92 -24.41 8.27
C LEU A 81 28.41 -22.95 8.25
N PHE A 82 29.27 -22.63 9.21
CA PHE A 82 30.17 -21.48 9.16
C PHE A 82 31.24 -21.72 8.08
N PHE A 83 31.36 -20.82 7.10
CA PHE A 83 32.51 -20.75 6.21
C PHE A 83 33.46 -19.63 6.63
N HIS A 84 34.60 -20.00 7.21
CA HIS A 84 35.78 -19.15 7.26
C HIS A 84 36.51 -19.25 5.93
N SER A 85 36.67 -18.14 5.21
CA SER A 85 37.57 -18.07 4.06
C SER A 85 38.80 -17.24 4.42
N THR A 86 39.97 -17.85 4.24
CA THR A 86 41.28 -17.24 4.43
C THR A 86 41.73 -16.57 3.14
N ASN A 87 42.19 -15.32 3.25
CA ASN A 87 42.72 -14.51 2.16
C ASN A 87 44.04 -15.09 1.61
N ARG A 88 44.07 -15.43 0.32
CA ARG A 88 45.30 -15.37 -0.49
C ARG A 88 45.00 -14.73 -1.84
N TYR A 89 45.71 -13.63 -2.10
CA TYR A 89 45.76 -12.93 -3.37
C TYR A 89 46.33 -13.84 -4.47
N SER A 90 45.63 -13.94 -5.60
CA SER A 90 46.24 -14.11 -6.92
C SER A 90 45.29 -13.61 -8.01
N LYS A 91 45.83 -12.78 -8.90
CA LYS A 91 45.22 -12.32 -10.15
C LYS A 91 44.88 -13.53 -11.02
N ASP A 92 43.69 -13.59 -11.61
CA ASP A 92 43.46 -14.23 -12.91
C ASP A 92 42.13 -13.77 -13.55
N SER A 93 42.06 -13.97 -14.86
CA SER A 93 41.43 -13.14 -15.89
C SER A 93 39.91 -13.28 -16.13
N ILE A 94 39.36 -12.24 -16.77
CA ILE A 94 37.95 -11.97 -17.15
C ILE A 94 37.26 -13.07 -18.01
N SER A 95 37.97 -14.09 -18.49
CA SER A 95 37.38 -15.18 -19.29
C SER A 95 36.68 -16.26 -18.46
N ASP A 96 36.99 -16.41 -17.17
CA ASP A 96 36.47 -17.50 -16.34
C ASP A 96 35.10 -17.16 -15.71
N ALA A 97 34.74 -15.87 -15.70
CA ALA A 97 33.46 -15.38 -15.19
C ALA A 97 32.28 -15.71 -16.13
N THR A 98 32.51 -15.68 -17.45
CA THR A 98 31.48 -15.95 -18.46
C THR A 98 31.13 -17.44 -18.59
N GLU A 99 32.02 -18.33 -18.19
CA GLU A 99 31.77 -19.78 -18.20
C GLU A 99 31.06 -20.26 -16.92
N ARG A 100 31.34 -19.63 -15.78
CA ARG A 100 30.53 -19.81 -14.55
C ARG A 100 29.11 -19.28 -14.69
N GLU A 101 28.92 -18.17 -15.41
CA GLU A 101 27.59 -17.60 -15.68
C GLU A 101 26.73 -18.54 -16.55
N LYS A 102 27.32 -19.18 -17.56
CA LYS A 102 26.63 -20.21 -18.37
C LYS A 102 26.31 -21.48 -17.57
N LYS A 103 27.16 -21.88 -16.61
CA LYS A 103 26.88 -23.03 -15.72
C LYS A 103 25.78 -22.75 -14.69
N LEU A 104 25.65 -21.52 -14.21
CA LEU A 104 24.55 -21.07 -13.35
C LEU A 104 23.21 -20.97 -14.10
N ILE A 105 23.23 -20.62 -15.39
CA ILE A 105 22.03 -20.65 -16.25
C ILE A 105 21.60 -22.09 -16.55
N GLY A 106 22.54 -23.04 -16.67
CA GLY A 106 22.25 -24.47 -16.87
C GLY A 106 21.69 -25.20 -15.63
N ALA A 107 22.02 -24.74 -14.42
CA ALA A 107 21.61 -25.37 -13.16
C ALA A 107 20.20 -24.96 -12.67
N ARG A 108 19.55 -23.97 -13.30
CA ARG A 108 18.16 -23.56 -12.99
C ARG A 108 17.07 -24.43 -13.65
N LYS A 109 17.44 -25.52 -14.34
CA LYS A 109 16.50 -26.47 -14.97
C LYS A 109 16.02 -27.60 -14.05
N GLY A 110 16.12 -27.42 -12.73
CA GLY A 110 15.87 -28.47 -11.73
C GLY A 110 14.94 -28.06 -10.59
N ILE A 111 13.88 -27.28 -10.86
CA ILE A 111 12.70 -27.32 -10.00
C ILE A 111 11.72 -28.24 -10.71
N GLN A 112 11.32 -29.33 -10.05
CA GLN A 112 10.27 -30.21 -10.55
C GLN A 112 9.02 -29.37 -10.87
N LYS A 113 8.81 -29.05 -12.15
CA LYS A 113 7.48 -28.74 -12.68
C LYS A 113 6.67 -30.02 -12.50
N VAL A 114 5.91 -30.11 -11.42
CA VAL A 114 4.71 -30.94 -11.43
C VAL A 114 3.94 -30.49 -12.68
N LYS A 115 3.62 -31.43 -13.57
CA LYS A 115 2.82 -31.22 -14.79
C LYS A 115 1.36 -30.88 -14.40
N GLY A 116 1.15 -29.84 -13.60
CA GLY A 116 -0.15 -29.23 -13.34
C GLY A 116 -0.39 -28.10 -14.33
N HIS A 117 -1.62 -27.96 -14.81
CA HIS A 117 -2.05 -26.78 -15.55
C HIS A 117 -1.94 -25.55 -14.61
N SER A 118 -1.36 -24.45 -15.08
CA SER A 118 -1.32 -23.19 -14.32
C SER A 118 -2.74 -22.62 -14.21
N LYS A 119 -3.24 -22.47 -12.97
CA LYS A 119 -4.57 -21.90 -12.73
C LYS A 119 -4.59 -20.42 -13.07
N LEU A 120 -3.50 -19.71 -12.80
CA LEU A 120 -3.34 -18.30 -13.16
C LEU A 120 -3.34 -18.09 -14.68
N GLU A 121 -2.63 -18.93 -15.42
CA GLU A 121 -2.63 -18.87 -16.88
C GLU A 121 -4.02 -19.19 -17.45
N ALA A 122 -4.71 -20.20 -16.89
CA ALA A 122 -6.07 -20.54 -17.26
C ALA A 122 -7.04 -19.37 -16.99
N LEU A 123 -6.96 -18.74 -15.82
CA LEU A 123 -7.76 -17.57 -15.44
C LEU A 123 -7.62 -16.46 -16.49
N PHE A 124 -6.38 -16.12 -16.84
CA PHE A 124 -6.10 -15.05 -17.78
C PHE A 124 -6.40 -15.37 -19.25
N LYS A 125 -6.58 -16.65 -19.59
CA LYS A 125 -7.13 -17.12 -20.87
C LYS A 125 -8.65 -17.15 -20.91
N HIS A 126 -9.32 -17.15 -19.75
CA HIS A 126 -10.78 -17.18 -19.67
C HIS A 126 -11.41 -15.97 -20.39
N PRO A 127 -12.54 -16.13 -21.11
CA PRO A 127 -13.16 -15.04 -21.87
C PRO A 127 -13.48 -13.79 -21.04
N LEU A 128 -13.90 -13.93 -19.78
CA LEU A 128 -14.14 -12.81 -18.85
C LEU A 128 -12.93 -11.89 -18.62
N TYR A 129 -11.70 -12.37 -18.87
CA TYR A 129 -10.47 -11.58 -18.77
C TYR A 129 -9.97 -11.06 -20.13
N ASN A 130 -10.74 -11.33 -21.18
CA ASN A 130 -10.41 -11.05 -22.58
C ASN A 130 -11.60 -10.43 -23.33
N LEU A 131 -12.56 -9.85 -22.60
CA LEU A 131 -13.68 -9.11 -23.18
C LEU A 131 -13.16 -8.03 -24.14
N PRO A 132 -13.80 -7.86 -25.32
CA PRO A 132 -13.48 -6.76 -26.20
C PRO A 132 -13.67 -5.44 -25.46
N ARG A 133 -12.94 -4.41 -25.88
CA ARG A 133 -12.99 -3.09 -25.27
C ARG A 133 -13.47 -2.09 -26.30
N PRO A 134 -14.18 -1.03 -25.88
CA PRO A 134 -14.41 0.11 -26.75
C PRO A 134 -13.09 0.61 -27.34
N GLU A 135 -13.11 0.98 -28.62
CA GLU A 135 -11.95 1.57 -29.27
C GLU A 135 -11.64 2.92 -28.60
N LEU A 136 -10.41 3.04 -28.09
CA LEU A 136 -9.97 4.23 -27.37
C LEU A 136 -9.88 5.41 -28.33
N GLN A 137 -10.61 6.48 -28.00
CA GLN A 137 -10.54 7.74 -28.72
C GLN A 137 -9.34 8.57 -28.25
N ASP A 138 -9.00 9.63 -28.98
CA ASP A 138 -7.89 10.52 -28.66
C ASP A 138 -7.98 11.12 -27.24
N ASP A 139 -9.19 11.40 -26.77
CA ASP A 139 -9.45 11.95 -25.43
C ASP A 139 -9.44 10.89 -24.32
N ASP A 140 -9.34 9.61 -24.66
CA ASP A 140 -9.26 8.51 -23.70
C ASP A 140 -7.83 8.24 -23.26
N TRP A 141 -6.82 8.84 -23.89
CA TRP A 141 -5.42 8.71 -23.47
C TRP A 141 -5.05 9.82 -22.49
N LEU A 142 -4.41 9.49 -21.37
CA LEU A 142 -4.03 10.51 -20.38
C LEU A 142 -3.00 11.49 -20.96
N LEU A 143 -1.91 10.93 -21.50
CA LEU A 143 -0.81 11.66 -22.12
C LEU A 143 -0.81 11.39 -23.63
N ARG A 144 -0.56 12.44 -24.43
CA ARG A 144 -0.53 12.32 -25.90
C ARG A 144 0.90 12.43 -26.42
N VAL A 145 1.21 11.54 -27.36
CA VAL A 145 2.38 11.57 -28.24
C VAL A 145 1.97 12.34 -29.51
N LYS A 146 2.67 13.41 -29.89
CA LYS A 146 2.40 14.06 -31.19
C LYS A 146 2.95 13.17 -32.31
N THR A 147 2.09 12.71 -33.21
CA THR A 147 2.51 12.14 -34.49
C THR A 147 3.00 13.24 -35.42
N ASN A 148 4.05 12.97 -36.21
CA ASN A 148 4.72 13.95 -37.09
C ASN A 148 3.81 14.55 -38.19
N GLU A 149 2.57 14.10 -38.34
CA GLU A 149 1.64 14.55 -39.40
C GLU A 149 1.10 15.97 -39.18
N HIS A 150 1.08 16.48 -37.95
CA HIS A 150 0.67 17.86 -37.67
C HIS A 150 1.74 18.93 -37.91
N LYS A 151 2.89 18.58 -38.51
CA LYS A 151 3.88 19.58 -38.94
C LYS A 151 3.53 20.26 -40.27
N SER A 152 2.51 19.79 -41.01
CA SER A 152 2.22 20.34 -42.35
C SER A 152 1.09 21.37 -42.43
N ASP A 153 0.32 21.63 -41.36
CA ASP A 153 -0.96 22.34 -41.52
C ASP A 153 -1.27 23.45 -40.51
N ARG A 154 -0.24 24.23 -40.12
CA ARG A 154 -0.44 25.56 -39.51
C ARG A 154 0.60 26.55 -39.98
N GLY A 155 0.46 26.98 -41.24
CA GLY A 155 0.99 28.26 -41.68
C GLY A 155 -0.01 29.36 -41.33
N SER A 156 0.22 30.07 -40.23
CA SER A 156 -0.25 31.44 -39.99
C SER A 156 0.29 31.91 -38.65
N GLU A 157 1.03 33.01 -38.72
CA GLU A 157 1.67 33.77 -37.65
C GLU A 157 0.68 34.10 -36.52
N GLU A 158 1.11 33.97 -35.26
CA GLU A 158 0.76 34.91 -34.15
C GLU A 158 1.49 34.55 -32.85
N GLU A 159 2.32 35.51 -32.43
CA GLU A 159 2.76 35.89 -31.07
C GLU A 159 3.39 34.84 -30.14
N GLU A 160 4.74 34.80 -30.15
CA GLU A 160 5.59 34.24 -29.09
C GLU A 160 5.50 35.07 -27.81
N MET A 161 4.78 34.57 -26.79
CA MET A 161 5.02 34.94 -25.41
C MET A 161 5.96 33.91 -24.79
N LYS A 162 7.21 34.31 -24.56
CA LYS A 162 8.24 33.50 -23.89
C LYS A 162 7.91 33.36 -22.40
N GLU A 163 7.33 32.22 -22.02
CA GLU A 163 7.44 31.71 -20.65
C GLU A 163 8.68 30.82 -20.56
N GLU A 164 9.70 31.30 -19.84
CA GLU A 164 10.85 30.50 -19.43
C GLU A 164 10.40 29.43 -18.42
N GLY A 165 10.21 28.20 -18.90
CA GLY A 165 9.86 27.08 -18.04
C GLY A 165 9.57 25.81 -18.82
N TYR A 166 10.63 25.08 -19.19
CA TYR A 166 10.63 23.79 -19.89
C TYR A 166 10.08 23.81 -21.33
N ASP A 167 10.95 23.51 -22.29
CA ASP A 167 10.51 23.07 -23.62
C ASP A 167 9.45 21.98 -23.45
N LYS A 168 8.32 22.14 -24.14
CA LYS A 168 7.21 21.18 -24.16
C LYS A 168 7.68 19.90 -24.83
N VAL A 169 8.36 19.04 -24.05
CA VAL A 169 9.08 17.86 -24.52
C VAL A 169 8.12 16.97 -25.32
N THR A 170 8.53 16.68 -26.55
CA THR A 170 7.79 15.87 -27.52
C THR A 170 8.08 14.40 -27.20
N TRP A 171 7.10 13.63 -26.75
CA TRP A 171 7.27 12.21 -26.42
C TRP A 171 6.74 11.35 -27.57
N THR A 172 7.50 10.36 -28.05
CA THR A 172 7.06 9.24 -28.92
C THR A 172 6.54 8.03 -28.10
N SER A 173 6.08 6.93 -28.71
CA SER A 173 5.70 5.69 -28.00
C SER A 173 6.70 4.55 -28.20
N ASP A 174 7.90 4.86 -28.71
CA ASP A 174 8.87 3.86 -29.17
C ASP A 174 9.47 3.05 -28.00
N VAL A 175 9.42 1.72 -28.15
CA VAL A 175 9.86 0.71 -27.18
C VAL A 175 11.38 0.74 -26.98
N GLU A 176 12.15 1.11 -27.99
CA GLU A 176 13.60 1.20 -27.92
C GLU A 176 14.08 2.53 -27.33
N THR A 177 13.28 3.60 -27.45
CA THR A 177 13.70 4.93 -26.97
C THR A 177 13.21 5.26 -25.56
N HIS A 178 12.12 4.64 -25.09
CA HIS A 178 11.49 5.03 -23.82
C HIS A 178 11.64 4.01 -22.68
N PRO A 179 11.99 4.47 -21.46
CA PRO A 179 12.10 3.60 -20.31
C PRO A 179 10.73 3.02 -19.91
N PRO A 180 10.67 1.83 -19.27
CA PRO A 180 9.42 1.16 -18.96
C PRO A 180 8.40 2.00 -18.18
N TRP A 181 8.87 2.85 -17.27
CA TRP A 181 8.03 3.74 -16.46
C TRP A 181 7.33 4.80 -17.31
N LEU A 182 7.98 5.32 -18.35
CA LEU A 182 7.42 6.33 -19.24
C LEU A 182 6.38 5.69 -20.17
N ARG A 183 6.67 4.50 -20.70
CA ARG A 183 5.68 3.74 -21.49
C ARG A 183 4.44 3.41 -20.66
N PHE A 184 4.61 3.12 -19.37
CA PHE A 184 3.48 2.97 -18.45
C PHE A 184 2.66 4.27 -18.34
N HIS A 185 3.29 5.43 -18.16
CA HIS A 185 2.58 6.71 -18.13
C HIS A 185 1.82 7.02 -19.43
N LEU A 186 2.43 6.72 -20.58
CA LEU A 186 1.81 6.88 -21.90
C LEU A 186 0.68 5.88 -22.15
N GLY A 187 0.70 4.72 -21.48
CA GLY A 187 -0.31 3.68 -21.57
C GLY A 187 -1.55 3.89 -20.70
N ILE A 188 -1.58 4.93 -19.84
CA ILE A 188 -2.73 5.21 -18.98
C ILE A 188 -3.89 5.72 -19.84
N SER A 189 -5.04 5.06 -19.73
CA SER A 189 -6.27 5.41 -20.46
C SER A 189 -7.40 5.81 -19.52
N ARG A 190 -8.56 6.20 -20.07
CA ARG A 190 -9.79 6.54 -19.31
C ARG A 190 -10.32 5.38 -18.47
N TRP A 191 -10.07 4.14 -18.89
CA TRP A 191 -10.75 2.96 -18.35
C TRP A 191 -9.87 2.09 -17.45
N GLU A 192 -8.56 2.20 -17.55
CA GLU A 192 -7.61 1.43 -16.76
C GLU A 192 -6.26 2.14 -16.62
N LEU A 193 -5.54 1.77 -15.56
CA LEU A 193 -4.21 2.30 -15.30
C LEU A 193 -3.13 1.61 -16.14
N TYR A 194 -3.33 0.34 -16.48
CA TYR A 194 -2.44 -0.43 -17.35
C TYR A 194 -3.21 -1.58 -18.00
N ASN A 195 -2.81 -1.93 -19.24
CA ASN A 195 -3.32 -3.14 -19.88
C ASN A 195 -2.54 -4.36 -19.38
N ARG A 196 -3.24 -5.33 -18.80
CA ARG A 196 -2.65 -6.60 -18.30
C ARG A 196 -1.86 -7.36 -19.37
N LYS A 197 -2.25 -7.27 -20.64
CA LYS A 197 -1.59 -7.95 -21.76
C LYS A 197 -0.36 -7.21 -22.27
N ASP A 198 -0.13 -5.97 -21.82
CA ASP A 198 1.01 -5.18 -22.27
C ASP A 198 2.32 -5.78 -21.73
N PRO A 199 3.26 -6.19 -22.61
CA PRO A 199 4.57 -6.70 -22.19
C PRO A 199 5.38 -5.67 -21.39
N ASN A 200 5.08 -4.37 -21.50
CA ASN A 200 5.71 -3.33 -20.71
C ASN A 200 5.47 -3.50 -19.21
N LEU A 201 4.34 -4.10 -18.79
CA LEU A 201 4.07 -4.33 -17.37
C LEU A 201 5.16 -5.21 -16.73
N ALA A 202 5.52 -6.32 -17.39
CA ALA A 202 6.58 -7.21 -16.93
C ALA A 202 7.97 -6.53 -16.95
N GLN A 203 8.22 -5.67 -17.95
CA GLN A 203 9.46 -4.90 -18.02
C GLN A 203 9.56 -3.84 -16.91
N LEU A 204 8.45 -3.18 -16.58
CA LEU A 204 8.38 -2.18 -15.52
C LEU A 204 8.56 -2.81 -14.13
N THR A 205 7.88 -3.92 -13.84
CA THR A 205 8.05 -4.62 -12.56
C THR A 205 9.48 -5.13 -12.39
N HIS A 206 10.07 -5.70 -13.44
CA HIS A 206 11.47 -6.11 -13.44
C HIS A 206 12.43 -4.92 -13.23
N TYR A 207 12.18 -3.81 -13.92
CA TYR A 207 12.92 -2.56 -13.76
C TYR A 207 12.90 -2.08 -12.31
N LEU A 208 11.73 -1.97 -11.67
CA LEU A 208 11.64 -1.54 -10.27
C LEU A 208 12.40 -2.47 -9.31
N ALA A 209 12.32 -3.78 -9.55
CA ALA A 209 12.89 -4.77 -8.66
C ALA A 209 14.43 -4.84 -8.75
N THR A 210 15.02 -4.49 -9.89
CA THR A 210 16.45 -4.73 -10.18
C THR A 210 17.27 -3.48 -10.48
N GLN A 211 16.64 -2.39 -10.95
CA GLN A 211 17.37 -1.21 -11.41
C GLN A 211 18.15 -0.56 -10.26
N ARG A 212 19.36 -0.09 -10.55
CA ARG A 212 20.18 0.64 -9.57
C ARG A 212 19.45 1.87 -9.03
N VAL A 213 19.44 2.04 -7.70
CA VAL A 213 18.93 3.26 -7.06
C VAL A 213 19.98 4.39 -7.17
N LEU A 214 19.54 5.58 -7.59
CA LEU A 214 20.37 6.79 -7.68
C LEU A 214 20.14 7.79 -6.55
N GLY A 215 18.93 7.81 -5.98
CA GLY A 215 18.61 8.73 -4.90
C GLY A 215 17.43 8.24 -4.07
N ALA A 216 17.46 8.58 -2.79
CA ALA A 216 16.40 8.29 -1.84
C ALA A 216 16.13 9.53 -1.00
N VAL A 217 14.90 10.03 -0.99
CA VAL A 217 14.50 11.19 -0.18
C VAL A 217 13.19 10.88 0.54
N GLN A 218 12.91 11.53 1.65
CA GLN A 218 11.67 11.29 2.35
C GLN A 218 10.52 12.07 1.73
N LYS A 219 9.37 11.41 1.53
CA LYS A 219 8.16 12.11 1.08
C LYS A 219 7.69 13.08 2.16
N THR A 220 7.38 14.31 1.78
CA THR A 220 6.80 15.32 2.67
C THR A 220 5.30 15.08 2.92
N GLY A 221 4.83 15.46 4.12
CA GLY A 221 3.41 15.41 4.49
C GLY A 221 2.80 14.01 4.58
N GLY A 222 3.60 12.98 4.83
CA GLY A 222 3.12 11.61 5.00
C GLY A 222 2.77 11.28 6.46
N THR A 223 1.70 10.52 6.65
CA THR A 223 1.25 10.02 7.95
C THR A 223 2.23 8.99 8.54
N GLN A 224 2.80 8.12 7.71
CA GLN A 224 3.85 7.16 8.08
C GLN A 224 5.07 7.29 7.16
N LEU A 225 6.15 6.56 7.48
CA LEU A 225 7.42 6.61 6.76
C LEU A 225 7.26 6.12 5.31
N LYS A 226 7.49 7.02 4.35
CA LYS A 226 7.50 6.74 2.92
C LYS A 226 8.69 7.45 2.27
N LEU A 227 9.44 6.75 1.42
CA LEU A 227 10.56 7.34 0.68
C LEU A 227 10.23 7.46 -0.81
N LEU A 228 10.78 8.47 -1.48
CA LEU A 228 10.80 8.58 -2.92
C LEU A 228 12.16 8.10 -3.41
N ILE A 229 12.13 7.04 -4.22
CA ILE A 229 13.30 6.41 -4.82
C ILE A 229 13.42 6.89 -6.26
N SER A 230 14.62 7.31 -6.64
CA SER A 230 14.95 7.76 -8.00
C SER A 230 15.86 6.73 -8.66
N PHE A 231 15.54 6.39 -9.90
CA PHE A 231 16.29 5.49 -10.77
C PHE A 231 16.90 6.26 -11.94
N PRO A 232 17.79 5.63 -12.75
CA PRO A 232 18.25 6.19 -14.01
C PRO A 232 17.09 6.57 -14.93
N ASN A 233 17.35 7.44 -15.91
CA ASN A 233 16.34 7.93 -16.86
C ASN A 233 15.11 8.51 -16.15
N TYR A 234 15.32 9.18 -15.00
CA TYR A 234 14.30 9.94 -14.25
C TYR A 234 13.13 9.14 -13.67
N GLY A 235 13.16 7.80 -13.72
CA GLY A 235 12.12 6.97 -13.14
C GLY A 235 12.05 7.13 -11.62
N LYS A 236 10.85 7.13 -11.05
CA LYS A 236 10.63 7.23 -9.60
C LYS A 236 9.69 6.15 -9.08
N ALA A 237 9.89 5.75 -7.83
CA ALA A 237 8.97 4.88 -7.10
C ALA A 237 8.75 5.37 -5.67
N LEU A 238 7.57 5.10 -5.14
CA LEU A 238 7.26 5.27 -3.73
C LEU A 238 7.66 3.99 -2.99
N LEU A 239 8.54 4.13 -2.01
CA LEU A 239 9.01 3.04 -1.16
C LEU A 239 8.25 3.06 0.17
N LYS A 240 7.69 1.90 0.55
CA LYS A 240 7.24 1.63 1.93
C LYS A 240 8.08 0.50 2.53
N PRO A 241 8.75 0.72 3.68
CA PRO A 241 9.59 -0.31 4.29
C PRO A 241 8.76 -1.34 5.04
N MET A 242 9.34 -2.52 5.25
CA MET A 242 8.82 -3.50 6.20
C MET A 242 8.83 -2.92 7.62
N LYS A 243 7.63 -2.76 8.21
CA LYS A 243 7.44 -2.35 9.62
C LYS A 243 7.00 -3.49 10.52
N GLN A 244 6.33 -4.49 9.97
CA GLN A 244 5.76 -5.61 10.72
C GLN A 244 6.12 -6.94 10.06
N SER A 245 6.27 -7.99 10.87
CA SER A 245 6.48 -9.35 10.39
C SER A 245 5.30 -9.84 9.55
N ARG A 246 5.55 -10.75 8.60
CA ARG A 246 4.56 -11.29 7.67
C ARG A 246 3.46 -12.11 8.36
N ASP A 247 3.78 -12.73 9.50
CA ASP A 247 2.84 -13.54 10.29
C ASP A 247 2.15 -12.76 11.41
N ALA A 248 2.54 -11.49 11.62
CA ALA A 248 1.99 -10.71 12.73
C ALA A 248 0.67 -10.07 12.32
N GLU A 249 -0.37 -10.26 13.13
CA GLU A 249 -1.65 -9.55 12.99
C GLU A 249 -1.64 -8.19 13.71
N THR A 250 -2.44 -7.24 13.23
CA THR A 250 -2.72 -5.98 13.92
C THR A 250 -3.45 -6.28 15.23
N ASP A 251 -2.92 -5.75 16.34
CA ASP A 251 -3.55 -5.87 17.67
C ASP A 251 -5.04 -5.48 17.61
N ALA A 252 -5.92 -6.30 18.16
CA ALA A 252 -7.38 -6.12 18.12
C ALA A 252 -7.85 -4.80 18.75
N ASN A 253 -7.07 -4.22 19.67
CA ASN A 253 -7.36 -2.96 20.36
C ASN A 253 -6.94 -1.72 19.55
N LEU A 254 -6.14 -1.88 18.49
CA LEU A 254 -5.77 -0.77 17.62
C LEU A 254 -6.94 -0.38 16.71
N PHE A 255 -7.23 0.92 16.69
CA PHE A 255 -8.12 1.53 15.71
C PHE A 255 -7.48 1.48 14.31
N TYR A 256 -8.30 1.43 13.27
CA TYR A 256 -7.88 1.38 11.87
C TYR A 256 -6.89 2.50 11.48
N PHE A 257 -7.02 3.70 12.05
CA PHE A 257 -6.13 4.85 11.79
C PHE A 257 -4.78 4.76 12.55
N SER A 258 -4.64 3.83 13.49
CA SER A 258 -3.41 3.53 14.23
C SER A 258 -2.71 2.26 13.75
N ASP A 259 -3.25 1.54 12.75
CA ASP A 259 -2.56 0.41 12.15
C ASP A 259 -1.25 0.82 11.44
N PHE A 260 -0.33 -0.11 11.26
CA PHE A 260 0.89 0.08 10.50
C PHE A 260 0.64 -0.06 9.00
N GLU A 261 1.33 0.75 8.21
CA GLU A 261 1.49 0.45 6.78
C GLU A 261 2.54 -0.66 6.60
N ARG A 262 2.25 -1.59 5.69
CA ARG A 262 3.05 -2.79 5.42
C ARG A 262 3.46 -2.83 3.95
N HIS A 263 4.69 -3.26 3.68
CA HIS A 263 5.18 -3.41 2.31
C HIS A 263 4.44 -4.52 1.56
N ASN A 264 4.25 -5.67 2.20
CA ASN A 264 3.60 -6.83 1.60
C ASN A 264 2.13 -6.56 1.25
N ALA A 265 1.45 -5.69 1.99
CA ALA A 265 0.08 -5.27 1.70
C ALA A 265 -0.02 -4.50 0.37
N GLU A 266 0.91 -3.58 0.09
CA GLU A 266 0.93 -2.85 -1.19
C GLU A 266 1.17 -3.79 -2.38
N ILE A 267 2.10 -4.73 -2.22
CA ILE A 267 2.42 -5.71 -3.27
C ILE A 267 1.22 -6.62 -3.50
N ALA A 268 0.67 -7.20 -2.43
CA ALA A 268 -0.48 -8.10 -2.53
C ALA A 268 -1.73 -7.40 -3.09
N ALA A 269 -1.96 -6.14 -2.73
CA ALA A 269 -3.07 -5.36 -3.28
C ALA A 269 -2.95 -5.25 -4.81
N PHE A 270 -1.78 -4.90 -5.35
CA PHE A 270 -1.54 -4.84 -6.79
C PHE A 270 -1.87 -6.17 -7.50
N HIS A 271 -1.43 -7.30 -6.94
CA HIS A 271 -1.72 -8.61 -7.50
C HIS A 271 -3.21 -8.95 -7.42
N LEU A 272 -3.89 -8.64 -6.31
CA LEU A 272 -5.32 -8.89 -6.12
C LEU A 272 -6.17 -8.04 -7.07
N ASP A 273 -5.88 -6.75 -7.20
CA ASP A 273 -6.55 -5.82 -8.13
C ASP A 273 -6.44 -6.30 -9.59
N ARG A 274 -5.28 -6.84 -9.98
CA ARG A 274 -5.06 -7.47 -11.29
C ARG A 274 -5.87 -8.75 -11.47
N LEU A 275 -5.98 -9.57 -10.43
CA LEU A 275 -6.78 -10.81 -10.44
C LEU A 275 -8.28 -10.53 -10.50
N LEU A 276 -8.75 -9.45 -9.88
CA LEU A 276 -10.15 -9.02 -9.98
C LEU A 276 -10.47 -8.35 -11.32
N GLY A 277 -9.46 -8.07 -12.15
CA GLY A 277 -9.60 -7.45 -13.46
C GLY A 277 -9.83 -5.94 -13.42
N PHE A 278 -9.53 -5.30 -12.28
CA PHE A 278 -9.70 -3.85 -12.11
C PHE A 278 -8.59 -3.06 -12.80
N ASN A 279 -7.32 -3.46 -12.62
CA ASN A 279 -6.14 -2.77 -13.15
C ASN A 279 -6.09 -1.27 -12.76
N ARG A 280 -6.36 -0.97 -11.48
CA ARG A 280 -6.48 0.39 -10.92
C ARG A 280 -5.41 0.72 -9.88
N ILE A 281 -4.56 -0.23 -9.51
CA ILE A 281 -3.39 -0.03 -8.61
C ILE A 281 -2.11 0.14 -9.45
N PRO A 282 -1.28 1.19 -9.23
CA PRO A 282 0.01 1.31 -9.91
C PRO A 282 0.88 0.07 -9.70
N PRO A 283 1.69 -0.38 -10.67
CA PRO A 283 2.53 -1.56 -10.48
C PRO A 283 3.43 -1.44 -9.25
N VAL A 284 3.33 -2.43 -8.36
CA VAL A 284 4.10 -2.51 -7.10
C VAL A 284 4.90 -3.81 -7.09
N VAL A 285 6.16 -3.72 -6.67
CA VAL A 285 7.03 -4.90 -6.50
C VAL A 285 7.71 -4.92 -5.14
N GLY A 286 8.04 -6.10 -4.66
CA GLY A 286 8.94 -6.30 -3.54
C GLY A 286 10.41 -6.17 -3.95
N ARG A 287 11.23 -5.59 -3.07
CA ARG A 287 12.68 -5.53 -3.25
C ARG A 287 13.39 -5.64 -1.90
N LEU A 288 14.53 -6.32 -1.90
CA LEU A 288 15.48 -6.28 -0.80
C LEU A 288 16.47 -5.14 -1.06
N ILE A 289 16.45 -4.11 -0.21
CA ILE A 289 17.31 -2.93 -0.34
C ILE A 289 18.41 -2.95 0.71
N ASN A 290 19.63 -2.61 0.32
CA ASN A 290 20.69 -2.32 1.26
C ASN A 290 20.54 -0.90 1.80
N VAL A 291 20.06 -0.75 3.04
CA VAL A 291 19.76 0.56 3.63
C VAL A 291 20.98 1.48 3.74
N THR A 292 22.20 0.92 3.73
CA THR A 292 23.43 1.69 3.76
C THR A 292 23.74 2.27 2.38
N SER A 293 23.96 1.42 1.39
CA SER A 293 24.44 1.85 0.07
C SER A 293 23.33 2.41 -0.83
N GLU A 294 22.07 1.98 -0.66
CA GLU A 294 20.95 2.39 -1.51
C GLU A 294 20.00 3.40 -0.83
N ILE A 295 20.28 3.83 0.41
CA ILE A 295 19.53 4.91 1.07
C ILE A 295 20.48 5.88 1.77
N ARG A 296 21.18 5.44 2.82
CA ARG A 296 21.97 6.32 3.71
C ARG A 296 23.06 7.08 2.98
N GLU A 297 23.83 6.42 2.12
CA GLU A 297 25.01 7.03 1.46
C GLU A 297 24.63 7.93 0.28
N ILE A 298 23.45 7.73 -0.30
CA ILE A 298 23.00 8.44 -1.51
C ILE A 298 21.91 9.48 -1.24
N THR A 299 21.37 9.55 -0.02
CA THR A 299 20.32 10.52 0.31
C THR A 299 20.90 11.93 0.40
N THR A 300 20.25 12.87 -0.29
CA THR A 300 20.50 14.31 -0.14
C THR A 300 19.57 14.96 0.89
N ASP A 301 18.60 14.22 1.44
CA ASP A 301 17.66 14.73 2.43
C ASP A 301 18.28 14.68 3.83
N HIS A 302 18.74 15.84 4.32
CA HIS A 302 19.32 15.96 5.66
C HIS A 302 18.36 15.58 6.79
N ARG A 303 17.04 15.65 6.58
CA ARG A 303 16.06 15.22 7.59
C ARG A 303 16.05 13.72 7.73
N LEU A 304 16.19 12.99 6.62
CA LEU A 304 16.30 11.54 6.61
C LEU A 304 17.68 11.10 7.11
N SER A 305 18.75 11.72 6.59
CA SER A 305 20.13 11.31 6.86
C SER A 305 20.50 11.34 8.35
N ARG A 306 19.94 12.28 9.12
CA ARG A 306 20.18 12.44 10.57
C ARG A 306 19.48 11.40 11.44
N THR A 307 18.55 10.62 10.87
CA THR A 307 17.78 9.61 11.62
C THR A 307 18.42 8.23 11.62
N PHE A 308 19.52 8.05 10.87
CA PHE A 308 20.25 6.79 10.83
C PHE A 308 21.05 6.56 12.10
N PHE A 309 21.03 5.33 12.60
CA PHE A 309 21.83 4.88 13.74
C PHE A 309 22.12 3.38 13.65
N THR A 310 23.07 2.92 14.45
CA THR A 310 23.35 1.48 14.62
C THR A 310 22.65 0.99 15.87
N SER A 311 21.85 -0.08 15.76
CA SER A 311 21.15 -0.67 16.90
C SER A 311 22.13 -1.39 17.84
N PRO A 312 21.71 -1.72 19.09
CA PRO A 312 22.54 -2.49 20.02
C PRO A 312 22.99 -3.86 19.50
N VAL A 313 22.30 -4.42 18.51
CA VAL A 313 22.63 -5.71 17.86
C VAL A 313 23.40 -5.54 16.55
N GLY A 314 23.86 -4.32 16.24
CA GLY A 314 24.70 -4.04 15.07
C GLY A 314 23.95 -3.80 13.76
N ASN A 315 22.61 -3.71 13.77
CA ASN A 315 21.82 -3.45 12.56
C ASN A 315 21.84 -1.96 12.22
N VAL A 316 21.79 -1.63 10.92
CA VAL A 316 21.60 -0.26 10.47
C VAL A 316 20.11 0.06 10.44
N CYS A 317 19.72 1.08 11.20
CA CYS A 317 18.34 1.50 11.38
C CYS A 317 18.14 2.96 11.02
N PHE A 318 16.91 3.33 10.67
CA PHE A 318 16.46 4.71 10.53
C PHE A 318 14.97 4.81 10.82
N TYR A 319 14.49 6.00 11.17
CA TYR A 319 13.07 6.21 11.47
C TYR A 319 12.43 7.36 10.68
N GLY A 320 13.21 8.23 10.02
CA GLY A 320 12.69 9.36 9.25
C GLY A 320 11.91 10.38 10.10
N GLN A 321 11.06 11.18 9.46
CA GLN A 321 10.30 12.28 10.08
C GLN A 321 8.86 12.33 9.55
N CYS A 322 7.94 11.63 10.19
CA CYS A 322 6.53 11.57 9.82
C CYS A 322 5.63 11.70 11.06
N GLU A 323 4.32 11.79 10.86
CA GLU A 323 3.37 12.03 11.96
C GLU A 323 3.28 10.84 12.94
N TYR A 324 3.23 9.60 12.43
CA TYR A 324 3.14 8.40 13.25
C TYR A 324 4.31 7.46 13.04
N TYR A 325 4.82 6.91 14.14
CA TYR A 325 5.82 5.83 14.14
C TYR A 325 7.13 6.18 13.41
N CYS A 326 7.55 7.45 13.50
CA CYS A 326 8.85 7.94 13.06
C CYS A 326 9.65 8.45 14.28
N SER A 327 10.05 7.53 15.16
CA SER A 327 10.90 7.80 16.33
C SER A 327 11.94 6.69 16.52
N THR A 328 12.92 6.89 17.39
CA THR A 328 13.92 5.87 17.77
C THR A 328 13.30 4.60 18.34
N GLU A 329 12.08 4.68 18.89
CA GLU A 329 11.32 3.54 19.43
C GLU A 329 10.61 2.74 18.32
N HIS A 330 10.41 3.36 17.14
CA HIS A 330 9.74 2.73 15.99
C HIS A 330 10.63 2.78 14.72
N PRO A 331 11.90 2.34 14.79
CA PRO A 331 12.78 2.37 13.64
C PRO A 331 12.41 1.26 12.65
N VAL A 332 12.83 1.42 11.40
CA VAL A 332 12.99 0.31 10.46
C VAL A 332 14.47 -0.04 10.37
N CYS A 333 14.78 -1.33 10.42
CA CYS A 333 16.14 -1.82 10.55
C CYS A 333 16.43 -2.89 9.50
N GLY A 334 17.62 -2.82 8.91
CA GLY A 334 18.13 -3.92 8.10
C GLY A 334 18.58 -5.11 8.95
N GLN A 335 18.91 -6.22 8.29
CA GLN A 335 19.50 -7.41 8.93
C GLN A 335 20.79 -7.88 8.23
N PRO A 336 21.98 -7.33 8.61
CA PRO A 336 22.14 -6.06 9.33
C PRO A 336 21.90 -4.84 8.42
N HIS A 337 21.99 -5.01 7.09
CA HIS A 337 21.80 -3.94 6.10
C HIS A 337 20.60 -4.16 5.18
N ALA A 338 20.20 -5.42 4.96
CA ALA A 338 19.14 -5.75 4.04
C ALA A 338 17.77 -5.49 4.68
N LEU A 339 16.92 -4.70 4.01
CA LEU A 339 15.56 -4.39 4.44
C LEU A 339 14.59 -4.69 3.30
N GLU A 340 13.52 -5.42 3.60
CA GLU A 340 12.44 -5.64 2.66
C GLU A 340 11.61 -4.37 2.49
N VAL A 341 11.25 -4.06 1.25
CA VAL A 341 10.43 -2.89 0.92
C VAL A 341 9.46 -3.22 -0.21
N SER A 342 8.41 -2.42 -0.33
CA SER A 342 7.60 -2.34 -1.55
C SER A 342 8.01 -1.09 -2.33
N LEU A 343 8.03 -1.21 -3.66
CA LEU A 343 8.27 -0.13 -4.60
C LEU A 343 7.07 0.00 -5.52
N ALA A 344 6.25 1.02 -5.28
CA ALA A 344 5.14 1.36 -6.15
C ALA A 344 5.59 2.37 -7.21
N THR A 345 5.30 2.09 -8.48
CA THR A 345 5.59 3.03 -9.58
C THR A 345 4.94 4.38 -9.30
N MET A 346 5.68 5.48 -9.43
CA MET A 346 5.08 6.80 -9.34
C MET A 346 4.14 7.04 -10.52
N LEU A 347 2.94 7.57 -10.25
CA LEU A 347 2.06 8.12 -11.27
C LEU A 347 2.70 9.37 -11.92
N PRO A 348 2.21 9.80 -13.09
CA PRO A 348 2.69 11.04 -13.71
C PRO A 348 2.59 12.22 -12.73
N ASP A 349 3.51 13.17 -12.89
CA ASP A 349 3.57 14.35 -12.03
C ASP A 349 2.25 15.13 -12.11
N LEU A 350 1.84 15.72 -10.99
CA LEU A 350 0.59 16.49 -10.91
C LEU A 350 0.59 17.70 -11.85
N ALA A 351 1.77 18.23 -12.21
CA ALA A 351 1.90 19.32 -13.17
C ALA A 351 1.48 18.93 -14.60
N ILE A 352 1.61 17.65 -14.97
CA ILE A 352 1.27 17.15 -16.32
C ILE A 352 -0.03 16.35 -16.36
N ALA A 353 -0.38 15.70 -15.25
CA ALA A 353 -1.63 14.95 -15.10
C ALA A 353 -2.23 15.24 -13.72
N PRO A 354 -2.94 16.37 -13.58
CA PRO A 354 -3.64 16.71 -12.35
C PRO A 354 -4.61 15.60 -11.94
N ARG A 355 -4.66 15.35 -10.63
CA ARG A 355 -5.56 14.37 -10.02
C ARG A 355 -6.44 15.06 -9.01
N ARG A 356 -7.72 14.67 -9.01
CA ARG A 356 -8.70 15.14 -8.04
C ARG A 356 -8.84 14.12 -6.93
N SER A 357 -8.63 14.57 -5.70
CA SER A 357 -8.93 13.77 -4.51
C SER A 357 -10.39 13.93 -4.12
N TRP A 358 -11.07 12.81 -3.88
CA TRP A 358 -12.46 12.73 -3.48
C TRP A 358 -12.58 12.11 -2.10
N ARG A 359 -13.38 12.73 -1.24
CA ARG A 359 -13.73 12.16 0.06
C ARG A 359 -14.70 11.00 -0.15
N SER A 360 -14.37 9.82 0.39
CA SER A 360 -15.26 8.66 0.35
C SER A 360 -16.56 8.96 1.13
N PRO A 361 -17.76 8.61 0.61
CA PRO A 361 -19.02 8.75 1.35
C PRO A 361 -19.03 7.86 2.60
N TRP A 362 -18.42 6.68 2.50
CA TRP A 362 -18.25 5.74 3.61
C TRP A 362 -16.95 5.95 4.38
N ARG A 363 -16.35 7.15 4.29
CA ARG A 363 -15.22 7.51 5.15
C ARG A 363 -15.64 7.34 6.62
N ARG A 364 -14.83 6.61 7.38
CA ARG A 364 -14.99 6.46 8.84
C ARG A 364 -14.83 7.79 9.57
N SER A 365 -15.17 7.83 10.86
CA SER A 365 -15.13 9.06 11.65
C SER A 365 -13.72 9.56 11.96
N TYR A 366 -12.71 8.68 11.97
CA TYR A 366 -11.36 8.95 12.52
C TYR A 366 -11.44 9.45 13.98
N SER A 367 -12.38 8.86 14.73
CA SER A 367 -12.64 9.18 16.12
C SER A 367 -12.80 7.90 16.92
N ARG A 368 -12.34 7.93 18.19
CA ARG A 368 -12.50 6.82 19.13
C ARG A 368 -13.93 6.69 19.68
N SER A 369 -14.73 7.75 19.59
CA SER A 369 -16.05 7.82 20.22
C SER A 369 -17.18 8.19 19.26
N LYS A 370 -16.89 8.83 18.12
CA LYS A 370 -17.91 9.23 17.15
C LYS A 370 -18.13 8.13 16.11
N LEU A 371 -19.38 7.81 15.85
CA LEU A 371 -19.80 7.05 14.67
C LEU A 371 -19.98 7.97 13.47
N ALA A 372 -19.62 7.49 12.28
CA ALA A 372 -19.90 8.10 11.00
C ALA A 372 -21.41 8.03 10.67
N GLN A 373 -21.87 8.83 9.70
CA GLN A 373 -23.30 8.89 9.38
C GLN A 373 -23.82 7.55 8.83
N TRP A 374 -23.06 6.91 7.95
CA TRP A 374 -23.41 5.61 7.37
C TRP A 374 -23.46 4.47 8.39
N GLU A 375 -22.82 4.62 9.55
CA GLU A 375 -22.89 3.64 10.66
C GLU A 375 -24.19 3.76 11.45
N LYS A 376 -24.88 4.91 11.37
CA LYS A 376 -26.11 5.20 12.11
C LYS A 376 -27.37 5.01 11.26
N ASP A 377 -27.24 5.25 9.96
CA ASP A 377 -28.35 5.27 9.02
C ASP A 377 -28.26 4.06 8.06
N PRO A 378 -29.15 3.06 8.18
CA PRO A 378 -29.16 1.92 7.28
C PRO A 378 -29.54 2.30 5.84
N ALA A 379 -30.26 3.41 5.63
CA ALA A 379 -30.67 3.92 4.31
C ALA A 379 -29.70 4.98 3.76
N TYR A 380 -28.50 5.09 4.33
CA TYR A 380 -27.53 6.12 3.96
C TYR A 380 -27.22 6.17 2.45
N CYS A 381 -27.18 5.00 1.78
CA CYS A 381 -26.90 4.96 0.35
C CYS A 381 -27.96 5.68 -0.50
N ASP A 382 -29.21 5.79 -0.06
CA ASP A 382 -30.25 6.50 -0.83
C ASP A 382 -29.92 7.99 -0.95
N THR A 383 -29.31 8.56 0.09
CA THR A 383 -28.79 9.93 0.06
C THR A 383 -27.56 10.02 -0.86
N VAL A 384 -26.67 9.02 -0.82
CA VAL A 384 -25.48 8.99 -1.67
C VAL A 384 -25.87 8.92 -3.16
N LYS A 385 -26.86 8.08 -3.51
CA LYS A 385 -27.41 7.93 -4.87
C LYS A 385 -27.96 9.24 -5.44
N GLN A 386 -28.31 10.21 -4.60
CA GLN A 386 -28.80 11.54 -5.03
C GLN A 386 -27.70 12.61 -5.04
N THR A 387 -26.52 12.31 -4.47
CA THR A 387 -25.44 13.28 -4.27
C THR A 387 -24.43 13.23 -5.43
N PRO A 388 -24.12 14.36 -6.09
CA PRO A 388 -23.02 14.40 -7.06
C PRO A 388 -21.66 14.04 -6.43
N PRO A 389 -20.79 13.29 -7.13
CA PRO A 389 -20.94 12.74 -8.48
C PRO A 389 -21.61 11.34 -8.54
N TYR A 390 -22.09 10.79 -7.43
CA TYR A 390 -22.60 9.41 -7.35
C TYR A 390 -23.99 9.21 -7.95
N ASN A 391 -24.69 10.30 -8.26
CA ASN A 391 -26.01 10.30 -8.88
C ASN A 391 -26.01 10.15 -10.39
N HIS A 392 -24.83 10.12 -11.03
CA HIS A 392 -24.69 9.95 -12.48
C HIS A 392 -23.61 8.94 -12.83
N GLY A 393 -23.80 8.26 -13.96
CA GLY A 393 -22.84 7.32 -14.53
C GLY A 393 -22.45 6.19 -13.58
N ASN A 394 -21.18 5.84 -13.65
CA ASN A 394 -20.61 4.62 -13.09
C ASN A 394 -19.99 4.79 -11.69
N ARG A 395 -19.91 6.02 -11.21
CA ARG A 395 -19.12 6.38 -10.03
C ARG A 395 -19.49 5.61 -8.77
N LEU A 396 -20.78 5.36 -8.54
CA LEU A 396 -21.22 4.59 -7.38
C LEU A 396 -20.76 3.13 -7.46
N LEU A 397 -20.83 2.52 -8.65
CA LEU A 397 -20.41 1.14 -8.88
C LEU A 397 -18.87 1.02 -8.74
N ASP A 398 -18.10 2.02 -9.19
CA ASP A 398 -16.66 2.03 -8.97
C ASP A 398 -16.29 2.06 -7.48
N VAL A 399 -17.06 2.78 -6.65
CA VAL A 399 -16.90 2.77 -5.19
C VAL A 399 -17.21 1.39 -4.60
N ILE A 400 -18.17 0.67 -5.19
CA ILE A 400 -18.53 -0.67 -4.76
C ILE A 400 -17.44 -1.68 -5.14
N ASP A 401 -16.88 -1.63 -6.35
CA ASP A 401 -15.70 -2.42 -6.74
C ASP A 401 -14.53 -2.19 -5.76
N MET A 402 -14.26 -0.92 -5.43
CA MET A 402 -13.22 -0.55 -4.46
C MET A 402 -13.53 -1.09 -3.06
N ALA A 403 -14.78 -1.06 -2.61
CA ALA A 403 -15.20 -1.63 -1.33
C ALA A 403 -15.08 -3.17 -1.29
N VAL A 404 -15.35 -3.85 -2.41
CA VAL A 404 -15.11 -5.30 -2.55
C VAL A 404 -13.62 -5.60 -2.44
N LEU A 405 -12.76 -4.87 -3.17
CA LEU A 405 -11.31 -4.99 -3.04
C LEU A 405 -10.86 -4.79 -1.59
N ASP A 406 -11.26 -3.66 -1.00
CA ASP A 406 -10.91 -3.28 0.38
C ASP A 406 -11.38 -4.35 1.38
N PHE A 407 -12.56 -4.94 1.20
CA PHE A 407 -13.07 -6.00 2.08
C PHE A 407 -12.23 -7.29 1.96
N LEU A 408 -11.95 -7.73 0.73
CA LEU A 408 -11.13 -8.93 0.49
C LEU A 408 -9.75 -8.81 1.15
N MET A 409 -9.14 -7.62 1.09
CA MET A 409 -7.85 -7.38 1.71
C MET A 409 -7.92 -6.84 3.16
N SER A 410 -9.13 -6.65 3.72
CA SER A 410 -9.36 -6.08 5.06
C SER A 410 -8.73 -4.69 5.27
N ASN A 411 -8.83 -3.82 4.26
CA ASN A 411 -8.42 -2.42 4.35
C ASN A 411 -9.56 -1.53 4.85
N MET A 412 -9.44 -1.02 6.08
CA MET A 412 -10.44 -0.15 6.69
C MET A 412 -10.20 1.34 6.45
N ASP A 413 -9.07 1.73 5.86
CA ASP A 413 -8.58 3.11 5.85
C ASP A 413 -8.84 3.87 4.53
N ARG A 414 -9.83 3.43 3.75
CA ARG A 414 -10.25 4.11 2.51
C ARG A 414 -11.01 5.41 2.79
N HIS A 415 -10.30 6.44 3.26
CA HIS A 415 -10.91 7.76 3.50
C HIS A 415 -11.13 8.59 2.25
N HIS A 416 -10.27 8.42 1.25
CA HIS A 416 -10.29 9.15 -0.01
C HIS A 416 -9.95 8.20 -1.16
N TYR A 417 -10.30 8.63 -2.36
CA TYR A 417 -9.87 8.04 -3.62
C TYR A 417 -9.50 9.15 -4.60
N GLU A 418 -8.76 8.83 -5.65
CA GLU A 418 -8.33 9.80 -6.67
C GLU A 418 -8.87 9.45 -8.05
N THR A 419 -9.06 10.46 -8.89
CA THR A 419 -9.31 10.32 -10.33
C THR A 419 -8.39 11.25 -11.11
N PHE A 420 -8.10 10.94 -12.38
CA PHE A 420 -7.44 11.90 -13.27
C PHE A 420 -8.43 12.98 -13.70
N GLU A 421 -8.08 14.25 -13.54
CA GLU A 421 -9.00 15.36 -13.84
C GLU A 421 -9.37 15.42 -15.32
N LYS A 422 -8.43 15.06 -16.19
CA LYS A 422 -8.61 15.05 -17.65
C LYS A 422 -9.84 14.25 -18.08
N PHE A 423 -10.11 13.11 -17.42
CA PHE A 423 -11.22 12.24 -17.79
C PHE A 423 -12.55 12.67 -17.18
N GLY A 424 -12.57 13.68 -16.31
CA GLY A 424 -13.79 14.15 -15.67
C GLY A 424 -14.38 13.11 -14.70
N ASN A 425 -15.69 12.93 -14.73
CA ASN A 425 -16.38 12.01 -13.81
C ASN A 425 -16.46 10.57 -14.32
N GLU A 426 -16.37 10.38 -15.64
CA GLU A 426 -16.48 9.10 -16.34
C GLU A 426 -15.09 8.47 -16.53
N THR A 427 -14.58 7.90 -15.45
CA THR A 427 -13.26 7.28 -15.35
C THR A 427 -13.23 6.34 -14.15
N PHE A 428 -12.30 5.40 -14.16
CA PHE A 428 -12.03 4.55 -13.01
C PHE A 428 -11.45 5.32 -11.80
N LEU A 429 -11.53 4.72 -10.62
CA LEU A 429 -10.93 5.22 -9.38
C LEU A 429 -9.53 4.66 -9.18
N LEU A 430 -8.58 5.50 -8.81
CA LEU A 430 -7.23 5.06 -8.43
C LEU A 430 -7.25 4.43 -7.03
N HIS A 431 -6.86 3.15 -6.95
CA HIS A 431 -6.80 2.37 -5.71
C HIS A 431 -5.43 2.58 -5.01
N LEU A 432 -5.18 3.76 -4.47
CA LEU A 432 -3.87 4.12 -3.86
C LEU A 432 -3.80 3.82 -2.36
N ASP A 433 -2.58 3.77 -1.79
CA ASP A 433 -2.34 3.63 -0.35
C ASP A 433 -3.03 2.40 0.29
N ASN A 434 -2.63 1.21 -0.14
CA ASN A 434 -3.18 -0.06 0.35
C ASN A 434 -2.38 -0.66 1.51
N GLY A 435 -1.43 0.09 2.07
CA GLY A 435 -0.49 -0.39 3.09
C GLY A 435 -1.12 -0.87 4.39
N ARG A 436 -2.35 -0.47 4.71
CA ARG A 436 -3.10 -0.95 5.89
C ARG A 436 -3.97 -2.18 5.60
N ALA A 437 -3.89 -2.74 4.40
CA ALA A 437 -4.48 -4.02 4.08
C ALA A 437 -3.71 -5.18 4.74
N PHE A 438 -4.32 -6.37 4.75
CA PHE A 438 -3.74 -7.61 5.26
C PHE A 438 -3.21 -7.47 6.70
N GLY A 439 -3.87 -6.66 7.54
CA GLY A 439 -3.53 -6.52 8.95
C GLY A 439 -4.03 -7.68 9.80
N ARG A 440 -5.17 -8.29 9.45
CA ARG A 440 -5.74 -9.44 10.19
C ARG A 440 -6.22 -10.51 9.21
N HIS A 441 -5.89 -11.77 9.47
CA HIS A 441 -6.39 -12.92 8.71
C HIS A 441 -7.44 -13.72 9.49
N SER A 442 -7.38 -13.67 10.83
CA SER A 442 -8.29 -14.39 11.72
C SER A 442 -9.68 -13.75 11.83
N ARG A 443 -9.82 -12.48 11.41
CA ARG A 443 -11.05 -11.70 11.49
C ARG A 443 -11.34 -10.98 10.18
N ASP A 444 -12.61 -11.01 9.79
CA ASP A 444 -13.15 -10.25 8.67
C ASP A 444 -13.93 -9.05 9.21
N GLU A 445 -13.82 -7.91 8.53
CA GLU A 445 -14.41 -6.65 8.98
C GLU A 445 -15.62 -6.29 8.08
N PRO A 446 -16.85 -6.70 8.47
CA PRO A 446 -18.03 -6.55 7.63
C PRO A 446 -18.38 -5.08 7.35
N SER A 447 -17.93 -4.15 8.21
CA SER A 447 -18.20 -2.73 8.00
C SER A 447 -17.53 -2.16 6.75
N ILE A 448 -16.49 -2.81 6.20
CA ILE A 448 -15.89 -2.40 4.91
C ILE A 448 -16.85 -2.65 3.75
N LEU A 449 -17.66 -3.71 3.81
CA LEU A 449 -18.59 -4.11 2.75
C LEU A 449 -19.94 -3.37 2.82
N THR A 450 -20.09 -2.44 3.77
CA THR A 450 -21.29 -1.61 3.94
C THR A 450 -21.75 -0.88 2.66
N PRO A 451 -20.87 -0.34 1.79
CA PRO A 451 -21.31 0.27 0.53
C PRO A 451 -22.10 -0.70 -0.35
N LEU A 452 -21.62 -1.94 -0.52
CA LEU A 452 -22.33 -2.97 -1.28
C LEU A 452 -23.67 -3.33 -0.60
N LYS A 453 -23.64 -3.55 0.73
CA LYS A 453 -24.82 -3.94 1.51
C LYS A 453 -25.92 -2.87 1.50
N GLN A 454 -25.57 -1.59 1.59
CA GLN A 454 -26.55 -0.50 1.63
C GLN A 454 -27.04 -0.12 0.24
N CYS A 455 -26.16 -0.15 -0.76
CA CYS A 455 -26.53 0.27 -2.11
C CYS A 455 -27.20 -0.83 -2.91
N CYS A 456 -26.89 -2.10 -2.60
CA CYS A 456 -27.32 -3.29 -3.32
C CYS A 456 -27.17 -3.13 -4.83
N ARG A 457 -25.97 -2.74 -5.29
CA ARG A 457 -25.64 -2.62 -6.72
C ARG A 457 -24.25 -3.19 -6.98
N ILE A 458 -24.02 -3.85 -8.12
CA ILE A 458 -22.71 -4.37 -8.52
C ILE A 458 -22.62 -4.49 -10.04
N TYR A 459 -21.42 -4.35 -10.61
CA TYR A 459 -21.18 -4.66 -12.02
C TYR A 459 -21.40 -6.14 -12.32
N ARG A 460 -22.04 -6.45 -13.44
CA ARG A 460 -22.16 -7.81 -13.96
C ARG A 460 -20.77 -8.40 -14.21
N SER A 461 -19.85 -7.64 -14.83
CA SER A 461 -18.49 -8.11 -15.07
C SER A 461 -17.73 -8.47 -13.78
N THR A 462 -17.85 -7.64 -12.75
CA THR A 462 -17.26 -7.91 -11.42
C THR A 462 -17.88 -9.15 -10.79
N LEU A 463 -19.22 -9.26 -10.76
CA LEU A 463 -19.90 -10.41 -10.18
C LEU A 463 -19.52 -11.74 -10.88
N LEU A 464 -19.43 -11.74 -12.21
CA LEU A 464 -19.02 -12.92 -12.98
C LEU A 464 -17.57 -13.32 -12.65
N ARG A 465 -16.65 -12.36 -12.52
CA ARG A 465 -15.26 -12.64 -12.10
C ARG A 465 -15.19 -13.17 -10.67
N LEU A 466 -15.96 -12.61 -9.73
CA LEU A 466 -16.02 -13.09 -8.36
C LEU A 466 -16.55 -14.53 -8.28
N ARG A 467 -17.61 -14.85 -9.03
CA ARG A 467 -18.13 -16.22 -9.14
C ARG A 467 -17.10 -17.17 -9.73
N LEU A 468 -16.43 -16.78 -10.81
CA LEU A 468 -15.35 -17.58 -11.41
C LEU A 468 -14.25 -17.87 -10.39
N LEU A 469 -13.79 -16.86 -9.66
CA LEU A 469 -12.74 -16.99 -8.63
C LEU A 469 -13.16 -17.83 -7.40
N SER A 470 -14.46 -18.15 -7.25
CA SER A 470 -14.95 -19.07 -6.22
C SER A 470 -14.90 -20.54 -6.63
N LEU A 471 -14.73 -20.83 -7.93
CA LEU A 471 -14.72 -22.19 -8.47
C LEU A 471 -13.38 -22.89 -8.18
N PRO A 472 -13.38 -24.23 -7.97
CA PRO A 472 -12.15 -24.98 -7.67
C PRO A 472 -11.01 -24.79 -8.68
N ASP A 473 -11.34 -24.64 -9.97
CA ASP A 473 -10.35 -24.51 -11.04
C ASP A 473 -9.68 -23.13 -11.08
N PHE A 474 -10.30 -22.11 -10.48
CA PHE A 474 -9.86 -20.71 -10.48
C PHE A 474 -9.80 -20.10 -9.09
N ARG A 475 -9.83 -20.93 -8.05
CA ARG A 475 -9.94 -20.52 -6.64
C ARG A 475 -9.00 -19.36 -6.32
N LEU A 476 -9.55 -18.28 -5.75
CA LEU A 476 -8.85 -17.03 -5.49
C LEU A 476 -7.52 -17.23 -4.74
N SER A 477 -7.53 -18.04 -3.68
CA SER A 477 -6.31 -18.37 -2.94
C SER A 477 -5.21 -19.01 -3.79
N ASP A 478 -5.55 -19.91 -4.72
CA ASP A 478 -4.59 -20.60 -5.58
C ASP A 478 -3.98 -19.67 -6.64
N VAL A 479 -4.83 -18.88 -7.32
CA VAL A 479 -4.35 -17.92 -8.32
C VAL A 479 -3.58 -16.76 -7.68
N MET A 480 -3.95 -16.36 -6.46
CA MET A 480 -3.21 -15.36 -5.69
C MET A 480 -1.83 -15.86 -5.31
N ARG A 481 -1.74 -17.10 -4.82
CA ARG A 481 -0.46 -17.76 -4.52
C ARG A 481 0.44 -17.82 -5.73
N GLU A 482 -0.07 -18.28 -6.87
CA GLU A 482 0.70 -18.37 -8.12
C GLU A 482 1.13 -16.98 -8.63
N SER A 483 0.26 -15.98 -8.49
CA SER A 483 0.54 -14.59 -8.89
C SER A 483 1.64 -13.97 -8.03
N LEU A 484 1.60 -14.13 -6.70
CA LEU A 484 2.58 -13.57 -5.77
C LEU A 484 3.98 -14.17 -5.92
N VAL A 485 4.09 -15.45 -6.32
CA VAL A 485 5.39 -16.12 -6.55
C VAL A 485 6.17 -15.48 -7.71
N GLN A 486 5.51 -14.70 -8.57
CA GLN A 486 6.17 -13.96 -9.65
C GLN A 486 6.96 -12.72 -9.15
N ASP A 487 6.69 -12.24 -7.94
CA ASP A 487 7.45 -11.15 -7.34
C ASP A 487 8.82 -11.64 -6.85
N LEU A 488 9.89 -10.86 -7.08
CA LEU A 488 11.24 -11.30 -6.71
C LEU A 488 11.42 -11.48 -5.20
N LEU A 489 10.68 -10.74 -4.38
CA LEU A 489 10.73 -10.86 -2.92
C LEU A 489 10.10 -12.16 -2.42
N ALA A 490 9.30 -12.85 -3.24
CA ALA A 490 8.80 -14.19 -2.93
C ALA A 490 9.93 -15.23 -2.84
N GLY A 491 11.08 -14.98 -3.48
CA GLY A 491 12.28 -15.80 -3.37
C GLY A 491 12.96 -15.72 -1.99
N VAL A 492 12.65 -14.70 -1.18
CA VAL A 492 13.11 -14.58 0.21
C VAL A 492 12.14 -15.29 1.15
N ALA A 493 10.85 -14.99 1.03
CA ALA A 493 9.77 -15.61 1.79
C ALA A 493 8.42 -15.34 1.10
N PRO A 494 7.37 -16.16 1.33
CA PRO A 494 6.01 -15.91 0.83
C PRO A 494 5.47 -14.53 1.25
N LEU A 495 4.97 -13.72 0.31
CA LEU A 495 4.49 -12.33 0.55
C LEU A 495 3.35 -12.24 1.56
N LEU A 496 2.43 -13.19 1.48
CA LEU A 496 1.36 -13.39 2.45
C LEU A 496 1.51 -14.76 3.10
N SER A 497 1.15 -14.85 4.37
CA SER A 497 1.06 -16.13 5.07
C SER A 497 -0.14 -16.96 4.58
N GLU A 498 -0.08 -18.27 4.77
CA GLU A 498 -1.19 -19.18 4.40
C GLU A 498 -2.55 -18.78 4.99
N PRO A 499 -2.63 -18.31 6.26
CA PRO A 499 -3.89 -17.80 6.79
C PRO A 499 -4.45 -16.60 6.02
N HIS A 500 -3.61 -15.66 5.57
CA HIS A 500 -4.07 -14.54 4.73
C HIS A 500 -4.58 -15.00 3.37
N ILE A 501 -3.87 -15.94 2.74
CA ILE A 501 -4.28 -16.53 1.47
C ILE A 501 -5.63 -17.25 1.61
N SER A 502 -5.81 -18.02 2.68
CA SER A 502 -7.07 -18.74 2.96
C SER A 502 -8.22 -17.79 3.31
N ALA A 503 -7.94 -16.68 3.99
CA ALA A 503 -8.94 -15.67 4.34
C ALA A 503 -9.56 -15.00 3.09
N LEU A 504 -8.85 -14.94 1.96
CA LEU A 504 -9.39 -14.40 0.71
C LEU A 504 -10.61 -15.18 0.21
N ASP A 505 -10.55 -16.51 0.26
CA ASP A 505 -11.67 -17.37 -0.18
C ASP A 505 -12.90 -17.18 0.73
N ARG A 506 -12.69 -17.16 2.06
CA ARG A 506 -13.76 -16.92 3.05
C ARG A 506 -14.42 -15.54 2.86
N ARG A 507 -13.62 -14.52 2.58
CA ARG A 507 -14.12 -13.16 2.30
C ARG A 507 -14.85 -13.12 0.95
N LEU A 508 -14.34 -13.80 -0.07
CA LEU A 508 -15.02 -13.90 -1.37
C LEU A 508 -16.40 -14.53 -1.23
N GLU A 509 -16.52 -15.61 -0.47
CA GLU A 509 -17.82 -16.23 -0.14
C GLU A 509 -18.76 -15.23 0.54
N THR A 510 -18.25 -14.45 1.50
CA THR A 510 -19.03 -13.39 2.15
C THR A 510 -19.52 -12.31 1.18
N VAL A 511 -18.68 -11.90 0.23
CA VAL A 511 -19.09 -10.94 -0.81
C VAL A 511 -20.21 -11.51 -1.67
N LEU A 512 -20.09 -12.75 -2.11
CA LEU A 512 -21.10 -13.43 -2.92
C LEU A 512 -22.42 -13.59 -2.15
N GLN A 513 -22.36 -13.92 -0.86
CA GLN A 513 -23.54 -14.01 0.01
C GLN A 513 -24.26 -12.66 0.12
N VAL A 514 -23.52 -11.56 0.33
CA VAL A 514 -24.14 -10.22 0.39
C VAL A 514 -24.82 -9.85 -0.93
N VAL A 515 -24.22 -10.21 -2.07
CA VAL A 515 -24.87 -10.00 -3.38
C VAL A 515 -26.17 -10.83 -3.47
N GLN A 516 -26.13 -12.10 -3.07
CA GLN A 516 -27.32 -12.96 -3.06
C GLN A 516 -28.43 -12.38 -2.18
N ASP A 517 -28.12 -11.97 -0.96
CA ASP A 517 -29.09 -11.36 -0.03
C ASP A 517 -29.74 -10.10 -0.65
N CYS A 518 -28.95 -9.29 -1.37
CA CYS A 518 -29.48 -8.14 -2.11
C CYS A 518 -30.43 -8.57 -3.23
N GLN A 519 -30.10 -9.62 -4.00
CA GLN A 519 -30.93 -10.11 -5.11
C GLN A 519 -32.27 -10.69 -4.65
N GLU A 520 -32.36 -11.19 -3.41
CA GLU A 520 -33.62 -11.67 -2.82
C GLU A 520 -34.62 -10.53 -2.55
N HIS A 521 -34.14 -9.30 -2.36
CA HIS A 521 -34.95 -8.15 -1.93
C HIS A 521 -35.06 -7.05 -3.01
N HIS A 522 -34.19 -7.05 -4.01
CA HIS A 522 -34.08 -6.00 -5.02
C HIS A 522 -33.91 -6.60 -6.42
N THR A 523 -34.52 -5.97 -7.42
CA THR A 523 -34.46 -6.43 -8.83
C THR A 523 -33.34 -5.77 -9.64
N ASP A 524 -32.86 -4.60 -9.21
CA ASP A 524 -31.89 -3.74 -9.92
C ASP A 524 -30.45 -3.86 -9.38
N VAL A 525 -30.12 -5.02 -8.79
CA VAL A 525 -28.83 -5.26 -8.13
C VAL A 525 -27.68 -5.34 -9.11
N ILE A 526 -27.88 -6.04 -10.23
CA ILE A 526 -26.83 -6.27 -11.22
C ILE A 526 -26.95 -5.16 -12.27
N TYR A 527 -25.95 -4.29 -12.33
CA TYR A 527 -25.80 -3.34 -13.42
C TYR A 527 -25.06 -4.03 -14.57
N ASP A 528 -25.72 -4.13 -15.73
CA ASP A 528 -25.17 -4.80 -16.89
C ASP A 528 -24.22 -3.89 -17.67
N ASP A 529 -22.94 -3.98 -17.34
CA ASP A 529 -21.84 -3.33 -18.09
C ASP A 529 -21.37 -4.16 -19.29
N LEU A 530 -22.06 -5.26 -19.59
CA LEU A 530 -21.78 -6.16 -20.70
C LEU A 530 -22.88 -6.14 -21.78
N GLU A 531 -23.84 -5.21 -21.71
CA GLU A 531 -24.85 -5.03 -22.76
C GLU A 531 -24.17 -4.81 -24.13
N GLY A 532 -24.45 -5.72 -25.09
CA GLY A 532 -23.81 -5.75 -26.41
C GLY A 532 -22.73 -6.81 -26.60
N TYR A 533 -22.25 -7.44 -25.52
CA TYR A 533 -21.34 -8.59 -25.60
C TYR A 533 -22.06 -9.94 -25.65
N ASP A 534 -23.33 -10.00 -25.23
CA ASP A 534 -24.10 -11.25 -25.16
C ASP A 534 -24.37 -11.90 -26.55
N GLN A 535 -24.20 -11.18 -27.66
CA GLN A 535 -24.44 -11.74 -29.01
C GLN A 535 -23.43 -12.82 -29.43
N ASP A 536 -22.28 -12.94 -28.76
CA ASP A 536 -21.23 -13.94 -29.08
C ASP A 536 -21.14 -15.10 -28.07
N TYR A 537 -21.90 -15.09 -26.95
CA TYR A 537 -21.67 -15.99 -25.81
C TYR A 537 -22.77 -17.03 -25.53
N ASP A 538 -23.85 -17.08 -26.31
CA ASP A 538 -24.94 -18.07 -26.17
C ASP A 538 -24.55 -19.53 -26.51
N GLN A 539 -23.25 -19.87 -26.57
CA GLN A 539 -22.78 -21.21 -26.96
C GLN A 539 -21.85 -21.94 -25.98
N GLN A 540 -21.61 -21.44 -24.76
CA GLN A 540 -20.83 -22.22 -23.78
C GLN A 540 -21.53 -22.33 -22.42
N PRO A 541 -21.77 -23.55 -21.92
CA PRO A 541 -22.36 -23.74 -20.60
C PRO A 541 -21.38 -23.30 -19.51
N ILE A 542 -21.93 -22.53 -18.56
CA ILE A 542 -21.30 -22.07 -17.32
C ILE A 542 -20.90 -23.26 -16.45
#